data_AF-A0A6S7JK06-F1
#
_entry.id   AF-A0A6S7JK06-F1
#
_cell.length_a   1.000
_cell.length_b   1.000
_cell.length_c   1.000
_cell.angle_alpha   90.00
_cell.angle_beta   90.00
_cell.angle_gamma   90.00
#
_symmetry.space_group_name_H-M   'P 1'
#
loop_
_entity.id
_entity.type
_entity.pdbx_description
1 polymer ?
#
loop_
_entity_poly.entity_id
_entity_poly.type
_entity_poly.pdbx_seq_one_letter_code
_entity_poly.pdbx_strand_id
1 'polypeptide(L)'
;MQEAVDGLNGWADTNKMALKKKTKDMWLCFTDSIPEPPRIQINDEEVERVNSFKLPGLSCQNDLKWNEHVDQITCKANKRLYHLRQCRKSQLPPEVGLTTSISKIRPVLEYTSPVWAGIPEYLQQEIERVQTRSLKILDLDRDYLPSLRSRRELTTIRKIRTIPAEPTHPCHTLLPGPREYPSELRQNHFDTVLSRTERHKQSFIARSGYINLITFNF
;
A
#
# COMPACT_ATOMS: atom_id res chain seq x y z
N MET A 1 -15.97 20.10 -6.10
CA MET A 1 -14.76 19.48 -6.69
C MET A 1 -14.04 20.49 -7.58
N GLN A 2 -14.71 21.09 -8.59
CA GLN A 2 -14.14 22.18 -9.39
C GLN A 2 -13.64 23.35 -8.52
N GLU A 3 -14.47 23.83 -7.57
CA GLU A 3 -14.09 24.89 -6.63
C GLU A 3 -12.77 24.63 -5.87
N ALA A 4 -12.51 23.39 -5.46
CA ALA A 4 -11.26 23.03 -4.78
C ALA A 4 -10.06 23.06 -5.73
N VAL A 5 -10.27 22.70 -7.00
CA VAL A 5 -9.26 22.79 -8.06
C VAL A 5 -8.96 24.24 -8.41
N ASP A 6 -10.00 25.09 -8.49
CA ASP A 6 -9.85 26.53 -8.74
C ASP A 6 -9.07 27.20 -7.60
N GLY A 7 -9.38 26.86 -6.35
CA GLY A 7 -8.62 27.32 -5.18
C GLY A 7 -7.15 26.88 -5.22
N LEU A 8 -6.88 25.63 -5.63
CA LEU A 8 -5.52 25.13 -5.81
C LEU A 8 -4.78 25.87 -6.93
N ASN A 9 -5.49 26.19 -8.02
CA ASN A 9 -4.93 26.95 -9.15
C ASN A 9 -4.57 28.37 -8.72
N GLY A 10 -5.48 29.07 -8.04
CA GLY A 10 -5.21 30.40 -7.50
C GLY A 10 -4.06 30.44 -6.48
N TRP A 11 -3.93 29.40 -5.64
CA TRP A 11 -2.77 29.24 -4.77
C TRP A 11 -1.48 29.02 -5.57
N ALA A 12 -1.51 28.17 -6.60
CA ALA A 12 -0.34 27.90 -7.45
C ALA A 12 0.12 29.18 -8.16
N ASP A 13 -0.81 29.96 -8.72
CA ASP A 13 -0.54 31.24 -9.39
C ASP A 13 0.10 32.25 -8.43
N THR A 14 -0.48 32.38 -7.22
CA THR A 14 0.06 33.24 -6.16
C THR A 14 1.51 32.85 -5.80
N ASN A 15 1.81 31.56 -5.84
CA ASN A 15 3.14 31.02 -5.54
C ASN A 15 4.04 30.87 -6.78
N LYS A 16 3.64 31.42 -7.95
CA LYS A 16 4.39 31.34 -9.21
C LYS A 16 4.71 29.91 -9.64
N MET A 17 3.80 28.98 -9.37
CA MET A 17 3.90 27.57 -9.74
C MET A 17 2.93 27.25 -10.87
N ALA A 18 3.36 26.43 -11.84
CA ALA A 18 2.50 25.94 -12.91
C ALA A 18 2.01 24.52 -12.64
N LEU A 19 0.70 24.31 -12.63
CA LEU A 19 0.10 22.98 -12.66
C LEU A 19 0.39 22.31 -14.02
N LYS A 20 0.94 21.09 -14.00
CA LYS A 20 1.43 20.40 -15.20
C LYS A 20 0.42 19.36 -15.69
N LYS A 21 0.57 18.92 -16.95
CA LYS A 21 -0.15 17.78 -17.58
C LYS A 21 -0.06 16.43 -16.84
N LYS A 22 0.72 16.36 -15.76
CA LYS A 22 0.80 15.19 -14.86
C LYS A 22 -0.40 15.08 -13.93
N THR A 23 -1.17 16.16 -13.75
CA THR A 23 -2.45 16.13 -13.01
C THR A 23 -3.45 15.29 -13.79
N LYS A 24 -4.09 14.36 -13.10
CA LYS A 24 -5.13 13.48 -13.64
C LYS A 24 -6.33 13.51 -12.72
N ASP A 25 -7.50 13.31 -13.29
CA ASP A 25 -8.73 13.09 -12.55
C ASP A 25 -8.97 11.57 -12.44
N MET A 26 -9.30 11.09 -11.25
CA MET A 26 -9.62 9.68 -11.02
C MET A 26 -10.89 9.61 -10.19
N TRP A 27 -11.95 9.09 -10.79
CA TRP A 27 -13.26 9.02 -10.18
C TRP A 27 -13.49 7.67 -9.48
N LEU A 28 -13.87 7.70 -8.21
CA LEU A 28 -14.17 6.51 -7.42
C LEU A 28 -15.70 6.39 -7.24
N CYS A 29 -16.34 5.43 -7.91
CA CYS A 29 -17.78 5.19 -7.81
C CYS A 29 -18.08 3.71 -7.69
N PHE A 30 -18.92 3.35 -6.72
CA PHE A 30 -19.27 1.96 -6.40
C PHE A 30 -20.77 1.72 -6.33
N THR A 31 -21.57 2.66 -6.83
CA THR A 31 -23.02 2.52 -6.97
C THR A 31 -23.35 1.90 -8.33
N ASP A 32 -24.44 1.14 -8.40
CA ASP A 32 -24.88 0.48 -9.64
C ASP A 32 -25.27 1.48 -10.73
N SER A 33 -25.82 2.63 -10.33
CA SER A 33 -25.98 3.79 -11.20
C SER A 33 -24.71 4.65 -11.12
N ILE A 34 -23.89 4.60 -12.18
CA ILE A 34 -22.70 5.44 -12.31
C ILE A 34 -23.15 6.73 -13.01
N PRO A 35 -23.30 7.86 -12.29
CA PRO A 35 -23.54 9.15 -12.95
C PRO A 35 -22.33 9.52 -13.80
N GLU A 36 -22.55 10.25 -14.90
CA GLU A 36 -21.44 10.83 -15.64
C GLU A 36 -20.71 11.83 -14.73
N PRO A 37 -19.41 11.64 -14.45
CA PRO A 37 -18.71 12.51 -13.53
C PRO A 37 -18.45 13.88 -14.19
N PRO A 38 -18.61 14.99 -13.45
CA PRO A 38 -18.39 16.33 -13.97
C PRO A 38 -16.96 16.47 -14.47
N ARG A 39 -16.76 17.14 -15.60
CA ARG A 39 -15.42 17.37 -16.17
C ARG A 39 -14.69 18.41 -15.31
N ILE A 40 -13.41 18.15 -15.02
CA ILE A 40 -12.57 19.06 -14.25
C ILE A 40 -11.69 19.82 -15.21
N GLN A 41 -11.59 21.13 -15.03
CA GLN A 41 -10.74 22.00 -15.84
C GLN A 41 -9.68 22.68 -14.98
N ILE A 42 -8.49 22.88 -15.55
CA ILE A 42 -7.38 23.67 -14.99
C ILE A 42 -6.89 24.58 -16.11
N ASN A 43 -6.89 25.90 -15.89
CA ASN A 43 -6.51 26.90 -16.91
C ASN A 43 -7.26 26.68 -18.24
N ASP A 44 -8.57 26.46 -18.15
CA ASP A 44 -9.46 26.16 -19.29
C ASP A 44 -9.13 24.88 -20.07
N GLU A 45 -8.17 24.07 -19.62
CA GLU A 45 -7.86 22.74 -20.18
C GLU A 45 -8.56 21.64 -19.37
N GLU A 46 -9.23 20.72 -20.05
CA GLU A 46 -9.83 19.54 -19.41
C GLU A 46 -8.73 18.60 -18.88
N VAL A 47 -8.85 18.22 -17.60
CA VAL A 47 -7.94 17.28 -16.96
C VAL A 47 -8.26 15.87 -17.43
N GLU A 48 -7.26 15.15 -17.95
CA GLU A 48 -7.43 13.77 -18.39
C GLU A 48 -7.94 12.88 -17.25
N ARG A 49 -9.07 12.23 -17.50
CA ARG A 49 -9.66 11.23 -16.61
C ARG A 49 -9.04 9.86 -16.83
N VAL A 50 -8.61 9.23 -15.75
CA VAL A 50 -7.92 7.92 -15.78
C VAL A 50 -8.58 6.92 -14.83
N ASN A 51 -8.46 5.63 -15.18
CA ASN A 51 -8.90 4.53 -14.32
C ASN A 51 -7.80 4.02 -13.39
N SER A 52 -6.56 4.40 -13.66
CA SER A 52 -5.40 4.06 -12.85
C SER A 52 -4.41 5.20 -12.85
N PHE A 53 -3.82 5.48 -11.69
CA PHE A 53 -2.85 6.53 -11.53
C PHE A 53 -1.64 6.06 -10.72
N LYS A 54 -0.45 6.37 -11.22
CA LYS A 54 0.81 5.98 -10.62
C LYS A 54 1.35 7.09 -9.72
N LEU A 55 1.37 6.81 -8.43
CA LEU A 55 2.09 7.56 -7.41
C LEU A 55 3.52 7.03 -7.25
N PRO A 56 4.41 7.75 -6.55
CA PRO A 56 5.72 7.23 -6.18
C PRO A 56 5.63 5.89 -5.44
N GLY A 57 5.93 4.81 -6.15
CA GLY A 57 5.96 3.44 -5.62
C GLY A 57 4.60 2.78 -5.37
N LEU A 58 3.50 3.37 -5.84
CA LEU A 58 2.15 2.81 -5.72
C LEU A 58 1.34 3.09 -6.98
N SER A 59 0.56 2.12 -7.45
CA SER A 59 -0.42 2.34 -8.52
C SER A 59 -1.82 2.16 -7.95
N CYS A 60 -2.63 3.21 -8.04
CA CYS A 60 -3.99 3.24 -7.51
C CYS A 60 -4.97 3.03 -8.66
N GLN A 61 -5.87 2.06 -8.52
CA GLN A 61 -6.95 1.82 -9.47
C GLN A 61 -8.25 2.43 -8.95
N ASN A 62 -9.12 2.88 -9.85
CA ASN A 62 -10.39 3.48 -9.49
C ASN A 62 -11.41 2.49 -8.89
N ASP A 63 -11.19 1.19 -9.12
CA ASP A 63 -11.95 0.11 -8.49
C ASP A 63 -11.39 -0.29 -7.10
N LEU A 64 -10.35 0.39 -6.64
CA LEU A 64 -9.59 0.14 -5.40
C LEU A 64 -9.05 -1.28 -5.28
N LYS A 65 -8.84 -1.96 -6.42
CA LYS A 65 -8.07 -3.20 -6.45
C LYS A 65 -6.58 -2.89 -6.56
N TRP A 66 -5.79 -3.94 -6.30
CA TRP A 66 -4.33 -3.86 -6.27
C TRP A 66 -3.67 -4.76 -7.33
N ASN A 67 -4.46 -5.28 -8.27
CA ASN A 67 -3.98 -6.20 -9.30
C ASN A 67 -2.88 -5.57 -10.14
N GLU A 68 -3.11 -4.35 -10.63
CA GLU A 68 -2.13 -3.65 -11.45
C GLU A 68 -0.87 -3.32 -10.67
N HIS A 69 -1.01 -2.88 -9.41
CA HIS A 69 0.13 -2.62 -8.53
C HIS A 69 0.96 -3.87 -8.29
N VAL A 70 0.32 -5.00 -7.96
CA VAL A 70 0.99 -6.28 -7.70
C VAL A 70 1.69 -6.80 -8.95
N ASP A 71 1.05 -6.72 -10.11
CA ASP A 71 1.69 -7.08 -11.39
C ASP A 71 2.93 -6.22 -11.65
N GLN A 72 2.83 -4.90 -11.47
CA GLN A 72 3.96 -4.00 -11.69
C GLN A 72 5.14 -4.27 -10.74
N ILE A 73 4.90 -4.50 -9.44
CA ILE A 73 5.99 -4.76 -8.49
C ILE A 73 6.59 -6.16 -8.69
N THR A 74 5.77 -7.17 -9.00
CA THR A 74 6.25 -8.54 -9.24
C THR A 74 7.03 -8.60 -10.56
N CYS A 75 6.60 -7.92 -11.62
CA CYS A 75 7.36 -7.80 -12.87
C CYS A 75 8.74 -7.14 -12.64
N LYS A 76 8.78 -6.02 -11.89
CA LYS A 76 10.06 -5.36 -11.52
C LYS A 76 10.96 -6.27 -10.67
N ALA A 77 10.40 -6.97 -9.69
CA ALA A 77 11.13 -7.86 -8.81
C ALA A 77 11.66 -9.11 -9.55
N ASN A 78 10.86 -9.69 -10.44
CA ASN A 78 11.26 -10.82 -11.30
C ASN A 78 12.44 -10.44 -12.19
N LYS A 79 12.48 -9.22 -12.77
CA LYS A 79 13.64 -8.74 -13.53
C LYS A 79 14.90 -8.70 -12.65
N ARG A 80 14.78 -8.33 -11.38
CA ARG A 80 15.91 -8.28 -10.42
C ARG A 80 16.41 -9.67 -10.00
N LEU A 81 15.67 -10.75 -10.22
CA LEU A 81 16.17 -12.12 -10.03
C LEU A 81 17.36 -12.44 -10.94
N TYR A 82 17.53 -11.71 -12.05
CA TYR A 82 18.72 -11.83 -12.88
C TYR A 82 20.01 -11.60 -12.08
N HIS A 83 20.04 -10.66 -11.15
CA HIS A 83 21.21 -10.41 -10.30
C HIS A 83 21.57 -11.65 -9.46
N LEU A 84 20.57 -12.35 -8.91
CA LEU A 84 20.82 -13.60 -8.15
C LEU A 84 21.40 -14.69 -9.05
N ARG A 85 20.90 -14.80 -10.27
CA ARG A 85 21.45 -15.75 -11.26
C ARG A 85 22.90 -15.41 -11.61
N GLN A 86 23.24 -14.12 -11.71
CA GLN A 86 24.62 -13.70 -11.92
C GLN A 86 25.50 -14.02 -10.71
N CYS A 87 25.03 -13.78 -9.47
CA CYS A 87 25.77 -14.17 -8.27
C CYS A 87 26.10 -15.67 -8.26
N ARG A 88 25.12 -16.52 -8.60
CA ARG A 88 25.32 -17.98 -8.70
C ARG A 88 26.28 -18.35 -9.82
N LYS A 89 26.12 -17.76 -11.01
CA LYS A 89 27.00 -18.01 -12.17
C LYS A 89 28.46 -17.65 -11.86
N SER A 90 28.66 -16.55 -11.13
CA SER A 90 29.98 -16.09 -10.71
C SER A 90 30.52 -16.78 -9.46
N GLN A 91 29.83 -17.80 -8.94
CA GLN A 91 30.24 -18.58 -7.76
C GLN A 91 30.55 -17.69 -6.54
N LEU A 92 29.78 -16.61 -6.36
CA LEU A 92 29.93 -15.75 -5.18
C LEU A 92 29.46 -16.49 -3.92
N PRO A 93 29.96 -16.09 -2.74
CA PRO A 93 29.48 -16.65 -1.47
C PRO A 93 27.95 -16.57 -1.35
N PRO A 94 27.27 -17.60 -0.82
CA PRO A 94 25.81 -17.63 -0.70
C PRO A 94 25.22 -16.40 0.01
N GLU A 95 25.95 -15.85 0.97
CA GLU A 95 25.59 -14.66 1.75
C GLU A 95 25.41 -13.44 0.85
N VAL A 96 26.20 -13.32 -0.22
CA VAL A 96 26.09 -12.22 -1.20
C VAL A 96 24.78 -12.34 -1.98
N GLY A 97 24.41 -13.55 -2.38
CA GLY A 97 23.14 -13.83 -3.04
C GLY A 97 21.95 -13.52 -2.14
N LEU A 98 22.01 -13.97 -0.88
CA LEU A 98 21.00 -13.69 0.13
C LEU A 98 20.86 -12.18 0.38
N THR A 99 21.98 -11.49 0.58
CA THR A 99 22.04 -10.04 0.79
C THR A 99 21.46 -9.30 -0.42
N THR A 100 21.74 -9.76 -1.63
CA THR A 100 21.17 -9.21 -2.86
C THR A 100 19.66 -9.39 -2.90
N SER A 101 19.13 -10.53 -2.46
CA SER A 101 17.69 -10.75 -2.40
C SER A 101 17.01 -9.81 -1.39
N ILE A 102 17.55 -9.73 -0.17
CA ILE A 102 17.01 -8.90 0.90
C ILE A 102 17.13 -7.40 0.58
N SER A 103 18.22 -6.95 -0.03
CA SER A 103 18.48 -5.53 -0.29
C SER A 103 17.91 -5.01 -1.60
N LYS A 104 17.80 -5.85 -2.64
CA LYS A 104 17.38 -5.40 -3.99
C LYS A 104 16.01 -5.91 -4.39
N ILE A 105 15.58 -7.09 -3.97
CA ILE A 105 14.31 -7.68 -4.42
C ILE A 105 13.21 -7.37 -3.40
N ARG A 106 13.42 -7.70 -2.13
CA ARG A 106 12.43 -7.50 -1.07
C ARG A 106 11.88 -6.07 -0.99
N PRO A 107 12.68 -4.99 -1.08
CA PRO A 107 12.14 -3.64 -0.97
C PRO A 107 11.18 -3.29 -2.10
N VAL A 108 11.34 -3.87 -3.29
CA VAL A 108 10.39 -3.67 -4.40
C VAL A 108 9.03 -4.28 -4.07
N LEU A 109 9.04 -5.44 -3.40
CA LEU A 109 7.84 -6.19 -3.03
C LEU A 109 7.16 -5.64 -1.77
N GLU A 110 7.90 -4.99 -0.86
CA GLU A 110 7.37 -4.52 0.43
C GLU A 110 7.13 -3.00 0.48
N TYR A 111 7.58 -2.22 -0.50
CA TYR A 111 7.43 -0.78 -0.48
C TYR A 111 5.96 -0.37 -0.34
N THR A 112 5.67 0.54 0.59
CA THR A 112 4.31 1.02 0.93
C THR A 112 3.30 -0.07 1.29
N SER A 113 3.78 -1.26 1.70
CA SER A 113 2.89 -2.40 1.97
C SER A 113 1.75 -2.18 2.95
N PRO A 114 1.83 -1.28 3.96
CA PRO A 114 0.68 -1.01 4.80
C PRO A 114 -0.55 -0.56 4.03
N VAL A 115 -0.39 0.22 2.95
CA VAL A 115 -1.49 0.78 2.16
C VAL A 115 -2.32 -0.31 1.49
N TRP A 116 -1.66 -1.33 0.97
CA TRP A 116 -2.27 -2.42 0.21
C TRP A 116 -2.16 -3.76 0.95
N ALA A 117 -2.04 -3.74 2.28
CA ALA A 117 -1.84 -4.96 3.05
C ALA A 117 -3.02 -5.94 2.88
N GLY A 118 -4.24 -5.43 2.67
CA GLY A 118 -5.49 -6.20 2.59
C GLY A 118 -5.79 -6.77 1.22
N ILE A 119 -4.76 -7.25 0.53
CA ILE A 119 -4.95 -7.88 -0.77
C ILE A 119 -5.51 -9.31 -0.65
N PRO A 120 -6.30 -9.75 -1.63
CA PRO A 120 -6.79 -11.14 -1.69
C PRO A 120 -5.65 -12.15 -1.78
N GLU A 121 -5.91 -13.38 -1.31
CA GLU A 121 -4.92 -14.46 -1.19
C GLU A 121 -4.15 -14.72 -2.49
N TYR A 122 -4.82 -14.73 -3.64
CA TYR A 122 -4.15 -14.98 -4.92
C TYR A 122 -3.05 -13.93 -5.23
N LEU A 123 -3.28 -12.65 -4.89
CA LEU A 123 -2.25 -11.61 -5.05
C LEU A 123 -1.13 -11.76 -4.00
N GLN A 124 -1.44 -12.25 -2.80
CA GLN A 124 -0.41 -12.57 -1.80
C GLN A 124 0.52 -13.67 -2.31
N GLN A 125 -0.05 -14.70 -2.95
CA GLN A 125 0.71 -15.80 -3.53
C GLN A 125 1.58 -15.34 -4.70
N GLU A 126 1.12 -14.43 -5.56
CA GLU A 126 1.95 -13.86 -6.64
C GLU A 126 3.21 -13.17 -6.10
N ILE A 127 3.08 -12.43 -4.99
CA ILE A 127 4.22 -11.80 -4.32
C ILE A 127 5.14 -12.85 -3.70
N GLU A 128 4.59 -13.84 -2.99
CA GLU A 128 5.36 -14.88 -2.31
C GLU A 128 6.13 -15.75 -3.31
N ARG A 129 5.55 -16.05 -4.49
CA ARG A 129 6.22 -16.79 -5.58
C ARG A 129 7.53 -16.15 -5.99
N VAL A 130 7.66 -14.82 -5.95
CA VAL A 130 8.92 -14.13 -6.26
C VAL A 130 9.98 -14.41 -5.20
N GLN A 131 9.62 -14.37 -3.90
CA GLN A 131 10.53 -14.74 -2.81
C GLN A 131 10.94 -16.22 -2.91
N THR A 132 9.98 -17.12 -3.14
CA THR A 132 10.24 -18.55 -3.34
C THR A 132 11.19 -18.80 -4.50
N ARG A 133 11.02 -18.11 -5.64
CA ARG A 133 11.95 -18.21 -6.78
C ARG A 133 13.34 -17.69 -6.42
N SER A 134 13.43 -16.62 -5.64
CA SER A 134 14.70 -16.10 -5.12
C SER A 134 15.43 -17.17 -4.29
N LEU A 135 14.74 -17.79 -3.33
CA LEU A 135 15.31 -18.83 -2.46
C LEU A 135 15.73 -20.06 -3.25
N LYS A 136 14.92 -20.49 -4.23
CA LYS A 136 15.24 -21.59 -5.13
C LYS A 136 16.49 -21.30 -5.99
N ILE A 137 16.70 -20.06 -6.44
CA ILE A 137 17.94 -19.69 -7.15
C ILE A 137 19.15 -19.83 -6.23
N LEU A 138 19.00 -19.51 -4.95
CA LEU A 138 20.06 -19.58 -3.94
C LEU A 138 20.24 -20.97 -3.31
N ASP A 139 19.42 -21.95 -3.70
CA ASP A 139 19.41 -23.30 -3.13
C ASP A 139 19.13 -23.32 -1.62
N LEU A 140 18.22 -22.45 -1.19
CA LEU A 140 17.77 -22.32 0.21
C LEU A 140 16.35 -22.85 0.38
N ASP A 141 16.07 -23.36 1.58
CA ASP A 141 14.72 -23.79 1.96
C ASP A 141 13.71 -22.64 1.91
N ARG A 142 12.43 -22.98 1.68
CA ARG A 142 11.35 -21.99 1.60
C ARG A 142 11.19 -21.17 2.87
N ASP A 143 11.49 -21.78 4.02
CA ASP A 143 11.28 -21.19 5.34
C ASP A 143 12.52 -20.43 5.85
N TYR A 144 13.60 -20.37 5.04
CA TYR A 144 14.82 -19.67 5.38
C TYR A 144 14.60 -18.17 5.61
N LEU A 145 13.64 -17.57 4.88
CA LEU A 145 13.21 -16.20 5.08
C LEU A 145 11.77 -16.15 5.60
N PRO A 146 11.45 -15.21 6.50
CA PRO A 146 10.06 -14.97 6.88
C PRO A 146 9.21 -14.63 5.65
N SER A 147 7.98 -15.14 5.62
CA SER A 147 7.05 -14.90 4.52
C SER A 147 6.82 -13.39 4.31
N LEU A 148 6.66 -12.98 3.04
CA LEU A 148 6.35 -11.58 2.74
C LEU A 148 4.97 -11.20 3.26
N ARG A 149 4.05 -12.16 3.39
CA ARG A 149 2.76 -11.94 4.07
C ARG A 149 2.95 -11.49 5.51
N SER A 150 3.60 -12.30 6.35
CA SER A 150 3.77 -12.01 7.78
C SER A 150 4.52 -10.69 7.99
N ARG A 151 5.52 -10.41 7.14
CA ARG A 151 6.25 -9.13 7.20
C ARG A 151 5.39 -7.91 6.86
N ARG A 152 4.52 -8.01 5.86
CA ARG A 152 3.58 -6.93 5.53
C ARG A 152 2.57 -6.72 6.65
N GLU A 153 2.04 -7.79 7.23
CA GLU A 153 1.13 -7.71 8.39
C GLU A 153 1.81 -7.01 9.56
N LEU A 154 3.04 -7.41 9.92
CA LEU A 154 3.82 -6.77 10.99
C LEU A 154 4.10 -5.28 10.72
N THR A 155 4.48 -4.92 9.49
CA THR A 155 4.72 -3.51 9.11
C THR A 155 3.44 -2.69 9.21
N THR A 156 2.31 -3.29 8.82
CA THR A 156 0.98 -2.66 8.91
C THR A 156 0.60 -2.40 10.36
N ILE A 157 0.76 -3.40 11.24
CA ILE A 157 0.51 -3.29 12.68
C ILE A 157 1.36 -2.19 13.30
N ARG A 158 2.66 -2.19 13.02
CA ARG A 158 3.58 -1.17 13.54
C ARG A 158 3.12 0.22 13.12
N LYS A 159 2.77 0.42 11.85
CA LYS A 159 2.35 1.73 11.36
C LYS A 159 1.04 2.18 12.00
N ILE A 160 0.08 1.27 12.16
CA ILE A 160 -1.19 1.53 12.84
C ILE A 160 -0.97 1.96 14.30
N ARG A 161 -0.03 1.35 15.02
CA ARG A 161 0.27 1.70 16.41
C ARG A 161 0.98 3.05 16.54
N THR A 162 1.79 3.43 15.56
CA THR A 162 2.51 4.71 15.58
C THR A 162 1.60 5.91 15.29
N ILE A 163 0.59 5.76 14.42
CA ILE A 163 -0.25 6.89 13.98
C ILE A 163 -0.99 7.60 15.14
N PRO A 164 -1.65 6.91 16.10
CA PRO A 164 -2.27 7.56 17.24
C PRO A 164 -1.27 8.26 18.16
N ALA A 165 -0.02 7.78 18.23
CA ALA A 165 1.02 8.37 19.05
C ALA A 165 1.61 9.66 18.44
N GLU A 166 1.32 9.96 17.17
CA GLU A 166 1.80 11.15 16.45
C GLU A 166 0.62 12.10 16.14
N PRO A 167 0.37 13.14 16.97
CA PRO A 167 -0.76 14.06 16.77
C PRO A 167 -0.69 14.84 15.45
N THR A 168 0.51 15.05 14.91
CA THR A 168 0.74 15.76 13.64
C THR A 168 0.56 14.85 12.42
N HIS A 169 0.31 13.54 12.62
CA HIS A 169 0.20 12.61 11.51
C HIS A 169 -1.10 12.86 10.70
N PRO A 170 -1.07 12.90 9.36
CA PRO A 170 -2.25 13.20 8.54
C PRO A 170 -3.45 12.27 8.77
N CYS A 171 -3.17 11.01 9.15
CA CYS A 171 -4.19 10.00 9.47
C CYS A 171 -4.55 9.92 10.96
N HIS A 172 -4.05 10.81 11.82
CA HIS A 172 -4.31 10.76 13.27
C HIS A 172 -5.82 10.80 13.56
N THR A 173 -6.55 11.66 12.87
CA THR A 173 -8.00 11.82 13.01
C THR A 173 -8.82 10.69 12.36
N LEU A 174 -8.21 9.91 11.47
CA LEU A 174 -8.87 8.83 10.73
C LEU A 174 -8.86 7.50 11.50
N LEU A 175 -7.95 7.34 12.45
CA LEU A 175 -7.90 6.17 13.32
C LEU A 175 -8.64 6.49 14.62
N PRO A 176 -9.46 5.56 15.14
CA PRO A 176 -10.02 5.75 16.47
C PRO A 176 -8.88 5.89 17.49
N GLY A 177 -9.02 6.81 18.43
CA GLY A 177 -8.11 6.90 19.57
C GLY A 177 -8.23 5.66 20.46
N PRO A 178 -7.25 5.38 21.32
CA PRO A 178 -7.40 4.35 22.36
C PRO A 178 -8.58 4.74 23.27
N ARG A 179 -9.51 3.81 23.51
CA ARG A 179 -10.60 4.05 24.46
C ARG A 179 -10.06 4.14 25.88
N GLU A 180 -10.37 5.24 26.56
CA GLU A 180 -10.22 5.36 28.00
C GLU A 180 -11.35 4.60 28.68
N TYR A 181 -11.04 3.46 29.30
CA TYR A 181 -11.96 2.76 30.18
C TYR A 181 -11.60 3.06 31.65
N PRO A 182 -12.59 3.24 32.55
CA PRO A 182 -12.33 3.46 33.98
C PRO A 182 -11.62 2.29 34.69
N SER A 183 -11.49 1.14 34.03
CA SER A 183 -10.85 -0.06 34.58
C SER A 183 -9.70 -0.55 33.70
N GLU A 184 -8.60 -0.94 34.32
CA GLU A 184 -7.38 -1.40 33.63
C GLU A 184 -7.56 -2.70 32.86
N LEU A 185 -8.62 -3.46 33.16
CA LEU A 185 -8.94 -4.76 32.54
C LEU A 185 -9.37 -4.65 31.07
N ARG A 186 -9.63 -3.44 30.54
CA ARG A 186 -10.09 -3.22 29.16
C ARG A 186 -9.27 -2.18 28.38
N GLN A 187 -8.06 -1.86 28.84
CA GLN A 187 -7.20 -0.93 28.11
C GLN A 187 -6.84 -1.48 26.72
N ASN A 188 -6.70 -0.58 25.74
CA ASN A 188 -6.23 -0.82 24.37
C ASN A 188 -7.22 -1.35 23.32
N HIS A 189 -8.53 -1.29 23.56
CA HIS A 189 -9.52 -1.60 22.53
C HIS A 189 -9.76 -0.37 21.64
N PHE A 190 -9.25 -0.43 20.41
CA PHE A 190 -9.63 0.49 19.34
C PHE A 190 -11.06 0.19 18.89
N ASP A 191 -11.82 1.23 18.53
CA ASP A 191 -13.15 1.03 17.95
C ASP A 191 -13.06 0.23 16.65
N THR A 192 -13.77 -0.89 16.59
CA THR A 192 -13.88 -1.67 15.36
C THR A 192 -14.75 -0.92 14.37
N VAL A 193 -14.17 -0.54 13.24
CA VAL A 193 -14.93 0.07 12.16
C VAL A 193 -15.85 -1.00 11.54
N LEU A 194 -17.14 -0.92 11.85
CA LEU A 194 -18.15 -1.79 11.27
C LEU A 194 -18.12 -1.67 9.74
N SER A 195 -17.83 -2.79 9.08
CA SER A 195 -17.65 -2.83 7.63
C SER A 195 -18.76 -3.62 6.97
N ARG A 196 -19.49 -2.99 6.04
CA ARG A 196 -20.58 -3.64 5.27
C ARG A 196 -20.07 -4.43 4.06
N THR A 197 -18.84 -4.18 3.63
CA THR A 197 -18.23 -4.83 2.45
C THR A 197 -16.86 -5.37 2.81
N GLU A 198 -16.47 -6.49 2.19
CA GLU A 198 -15.14 -7.06 2.36
C GLU A 198 -14.06 -6.09 1.87
N ARG A 199 -14.32 -5.31 0.81
CA ARG A 199 -13.40 -4.27 0.35
C ARG A 199 -13.09 -3.25 1.46
N HIS A 200 -14.13 -2.72 2.11
CA HIS A 200 -13.93 -1.75 3.19
C HIS A 200 -13.20 -2.40 4.37
N LYS A 201 -13.62 -3.60 4.77
CA LYS A 201 -12.99 -4.39 5.85
C LYS A 201 -11.49 -4.64 5.62
N GLN A 202 -11.09 -4.84 4.37
CA GLN A 202 -9.70 -5.07 3.97
C GLN A 202 -8.90 -3.78 3.76
N SER A 203 -9.53 -2.60 3.81
CA SER A 203 -8.83 -1.32 3.73
C SER A 203 -7.93 -1.08 4.96
N PHE A 204 -6.91 -0.24 4.81
CA PHE A 204 -5.96 0.07 5.89
C PHE A 204 -6.66 0.53 7.18
N ILE A 205 -7.64 1.44 7.06
CA ILE A 205 -8.36 2.03 8.21
C ILE A 205 -9.33 1.06 8.87
N ALA A 206 -10.03 0.21 8.12
CA ALA A 206 -10.88 -0.79 8.77
C ALA A 206 -10.03 -1.87 9.45
N ARG A 207 -8.96 -2.32 8.78
CA ARG A 207 -8.04 -3.34 9.32
C ARG A 207 -7.35 -2.88 10.59
N SER A 208 -7.12 -1.58 10.79
CA SER A 208 -6.52 -1.09 12.04
C SER A 208 -7.39 -1.31 13.27
N GLY A 209 -8.72 -1.29 13.14
CA GLY A 209 -9.61 -1.68 14.23
C GLY A 209 -9.56 -3.19 14.51
N TYR A 210 -9.56 -4.02 13.46
CA TYR A 210 -9.59 -5.48 13.59
C TYR A 210 -8.28 -6.10 14.09
N ILE A 211 -7.12 -5.65 13.61
CA ILE A 211 -5.85 -6.31 13.92
C ILE A 211 -5.43 -6.08 15.38
N ASN A 212 -5.79 -4.93 15.96
CA ASN A 212 -5.50 -4.69 17.38
C ASN A 212 -6.24 -5.68 18.29
N LEU A 213 -7.46 -6.12 17.95
CA LEU A 213 -8.20 -7.13 18.73
C LEU A 213 -7.55 -8.52 18.78
N ILE A 214 -6.87 -8.92 17.69
CA ILE A 214 -6.24 -10.26 17.60
C ILE A 214 -4.93 -10.29 18.40
N THR A 215 -4.21 -9.17 18.49
CA THR A 215 -2.93 -9.09 19.19
C THR A 215 -3.01 -8.84 20.70
N PHE A 216 -4.21 -8.69 21.29
CA PHE A 216 -4.40 -8.62 22.75
C PHE A 216 -4.85 -9.95 23.39
N ASN A 217 -4.89 -11.04 22.61
CA ASN A 217 -5.23 -12.39 23.09
C ASN A 217 -4.01 -13.32 23.25
N PHE A 218 -2.80 -12.77 23.37
CA PHE A 218 -1.58 -13.50 23.75
C PHE A 218 -0.73 -12.69 24.71
#